data_AF-A0AAV8WT25-F1
#
_entry.id   AF-A0AAV8WT25-F1
#
_cell.length_a   1.000
_cell.length_b   1.000
_cell.length_c   1.000
_cell.angle_alpha   90.00
_cell.angle_beta   90.00
_cell.angle_gamma   90.00
#
_symmetry.space_group_name_H-M   'P 1'
#
loop_
_entity.id
_entity.type
_entity.pdbx_description
1 polymer ?
#
loop_
_entity_poly.entity_id
_entity_poly.type
_entity_poly.pdbx_seq_one_letter_code
_entity_poly.pdbx_strand_id
1 'polypeptide(L)'
;MNEECFILGMDPKFARPDWMIVTVLPVPPLSVRPAVVMFGSARNQDDLTHKLADIIKANNELQKNEAAGAAAHIITENIKMLQFHVATLVDNDMPGMPRYIVYLCKH
;
A
#
# COMPACT_ATOMS: atom_id res chain seq x y z
N MET A 1 7.88 12.68 -26.74
CA MET A 1 7.30 12.06 -25.53
C MET A 1 7.65 10.58 -25.38
N ASN A 2 7.47 9.72 -26.40
CA ASN A 2 7.89 8.30 -26.29
C ASN A 2 9.40 8.07 -26.51
N GLU A 3 10.08 9.01 -27.16
CA GLU A 3 11.52 8.92 -27.46
C GLU A 3 12.38 8.97 -26.18
N GLU A 4 11.93 9.72 -25.17
CA GLU A 4 12.56 9.77 -23.85
C GLU A 4 12.46 8.44 -23.10
N CYS A 5 11.38 7.67 -23.31
CA CYS A 5 11.23 6.33 -22.73
C CYS A 5 12.30 5.38 -23.29
N PHE A 6 12.56 5.42 -24.60
CA PHE A 6 13.57 4.58 -25.23
C PHE A 6 14.99 4.95 -24.79
N ILE A 7 15.29 6.24 -24.60
CA ILE A 7 16.59 6.70 -24.06
C ILE A 7 16.82 6.14 -22.65
N LEU A 8 15.76 6.04 -21.83
CA LEU A 8 15.80 5.43 -20.50
C LEU A 8 15.82 3.89 -20.53
N GLY A 9 15.82 3.27 -21.72
CA GLY A 9 15.78 1.81 -21.87
C GLY A 9 14.42 1.17 -21.59
N MET A 10 13.35 1.96 -21.63
CA MET A 10 11.99 1.52 -21.33
C MET A 10 11.12 1.48 -22.58
N ASP A 11 10.31 0.42 -22.72
CA ASP A 11 9.35 0.31 -23.84
C ASP A 11 8.07 1.09 -23.51
N PRO A 12 7.73 2.17 -24.23
CA PRO A 12 6.54 2.97 -23.96
C PRO A 12 5.21 2.21 -24.14
N LYS A 13 5.22 1.02 -24.76
CA LYS A 13 4.05 0.15 -24.88
C LYS A 13 3.78 -0.69 -23.63
N PHE A 14 4.84 -1.07 -22.90
CA PHE A 14 4.74 -2.03 -21.79
C PHE A 14 5.25 -1.49 -20.45
N ALA A 15 6.08 -0.45 -20.45
CA ALA A 15 6.77 0.07 -19.28
C ALA A 15 6.98 1.58 -19.41
N ARG A 16 5.90 2.38 -19.30
CA ARG A 16 6.08 3.83 -19.22
C ARG A 16 6.56 4.26 -17.84
N PRO A 17 7.48 5.23 -17.74
CA PRO A 17 7.95 5.76 -16.46
C PRO A 17 6.83 6.23 -15.54
N ASP A 18 5.79 6.87 -16.09
CA ASP A 18 4.63 7.34 -15.31
C ASP A 18 3.89 6.22 -14.56
N TRP A 19 3.99 4.98 -15.04
CA TRP A 19 3.36 3.81 -14.40
C TRP A 19 4.10 3.31 -13.16
N MET A 20 5.32 3.81 -12.91
CA MET A 20 6.05 3.53 -11.68
C MET A 20 5.44 4.27 -10.47
N ILE A 21 4.59 5.26 -10.72
CA ILE A 21 3.84 5.97 -9.69
C ILE A 21 2.48 5.27 -9.52
N VAL A 22 2.25 4.68 -8.34
CA VAL A 22 1.00 3.99 -8.03
C VAL A 22 -0.13 4.98 -7.82
N THR A 23 -1.00 5.16 -8.81
CA THR A 23 -2.23 5.95 -8.70
C THR A 23 -3.47 5.09 -8.41
N VAL A 24 -3.44 3.82 -8.82
CA VAL A 24 -4.50 2.84 -8.59
C VAL A 24 -3.85 1.56 -8.07
N LEU A 25 -4.23 1.13 -6.87
CA LEU A 25 -3.71 -0.08 -6.26
C LEU A 25 -4.63 -1.28 -6.60
N PRO A 26 -4.15 -2.29 -7.35
CA PRO A 26 -4.95 -3.47 -7.66
C PRO A 26 -5.18 -4.32 -6.41
N VAL A 27 -6.42 -4.73 -6.18
CA VAL A 27 -6.78 -5.65 -5.09
C VAL A 27 -6.75 -7.09 -5.62
N PRO A 28 -5.89 -7.97 -5.09
CA PRO A 28 -5.82 -9.35 -5.56
C PRO A 28 -7.11 -10.13 -5.24
N PRO A 29 -7.53 -11.07 -6.11
CA PRO A 29 -8.71 -11.90 -5.87
C PRO A 29 -8.49 -12.86 -4.69
N LEU A 30 -9.59 -13.39 -4.11
CA LEU A 30 -9.55 -14.28 -2.95
C LEU A 30 -8.66 -15.52 -3.13
N SER A 31 -8.47 -16.00 -4.35
CA SER A 31 -7.55 -17.12 -4.63
C SER A 31 -6.08 -16.80 -4.31
N VAL A 32 -5.69 -15.53 -4.41
CA VAL A 32 -4.34 -15.02 -4.10
C VAL A 32 -4.30 -14.47 -2.66
N ARG A 33 -5.46 -14.34 -2.00
CA ARG A 33 -5.65 -13.99 -0.60
C ARG A 33 -6.46 -15.07 0.12
N PRO A 34 -5.93 -16.31 0.22
CA PRO A 34 -6.68 -17.45 0.72
C PRO A 34 -6.89 -17.35 2.23
N ALA A 35 -8.12 -17.00 2.63
CA ALA A 35 -8.47 -16.90 4.05
C ALA A 35 -8.17 -18.23 4.77
N VAL A 36 -7.21 -18.21 5.71
CA VAL A 36 -6.92 -19.37 6.56
C VAL A 36 -8.06 -19.55 7.57
N VAL A 37 -9.00 -20.45 7.25
CA VAL A 37 -10.03 -20.89 8.19
C VAL A 37 -9.44 -22.00 9.07
N MET A 38 -8.82 -21.64 10.20
CA MET A 38 -8.45 -22.64 11.22
C MET A 38 -9.68 -23.03 12.05
N PHE A 39 -10.00 -24.33 12.04
CA PHE A 39 -10.86 -24.96 13.04
C PHE A 39 -10.15 -24.86 14.40
N GLY A 40 -10.52 -23.89 15.24
CA GLY A 40 -10.02 -23.76 16.61
C GLY A 40 -9.48 -22.37 16.97
N SER A 41 -10.36 -21.54 17.54
CA SER A 41 -10.11 -20.41 18.45
C SER A 41 -9.11 -19.28 18.13
N ALA A 42 -8.56 -19.14 16.94
CA ALA A 42 -7.90 -17.89 16.53
C ALA A 42 -8.15 -17.55 15.06
N ARG A 43 -8.90 -16.47 14.81
CA ARG A 43 -9.10 -15.89 13.47
C ARG A 43 -7.80 -15.21 13.03
N ASN A 44 -6.90 -15.95 12.40
CA ASN A 44 -5.78 -15.37 11.62
C ASN A 44 -6.32 -14.97 10.25
N GLN A 45 -7.06 -13.86 10.19
CA GLN A 45 -7.44 -13.25 8.93
C GLN A 45 -6.16 -12.83 8.20
N ASP A 46 -6.01 -13.19 6.92
CA ASP A 46 -4.77 -13.01 6.15
C ASP A 46 -4.12 -11.65 6.38
N ASP A 47 -2.81 -11.63 6.63
CA ASP A 47 -2.00 -10.40 6.79
C ASP A 47 -2.24 -9.41 5.64
N LEU A 48 -2.47 -9.94 4.43
CA LEU A 48 -2.78 -9.15 3.23
C LEU A 48 -4.15 -8.46 3.31
N THR A 49 -5.17 -9.09 3.91
CA THR A 49 -6.49 -8.48 4.09
C THR A 49 -6.43 -7.32 5.08
N HIS A 50 -5.71 -7.50 6.19
CA HIS A 50 -5.52 -6.46 7.19
C HIS A 50 -4.74 -5.28 6.63
N LYS A 51 -3.65 -5.55 5.88
CA LYS A 51 -2.86 -4.51 5.27
C LYS A 51 -3.67 -3.67 4.27
N LEU A 52 -4.49 -4.33 3.44
CA LEU A 52 -5.40 -3.63 2.52
C LEU A 52 -6.44 -2.77 3.26
N ALA A 53 -6.97 -3.25 4.39
CA ALA A 53 -7.90 -2.47 5.21
C ALA A 53 -7.23 -1.22 5.80
N ASP A 54 -5.98 -1.31 6.25
CA ASP A 54 -5.22 -0.16 6.74
C ASP A 54 -4.93 0.87 5.63
N ILE A 55 -4.58 0.40 4.42
CA ILE A 55 -4.40 1.28 3.24
C ILE A 55 -5.69 2.05 2.93
N ILE A 56 -6.84 1.37 2.91
CA ILE A 56 -8.14 2.00 2.63
C ILE A 56 -8.46 3.06 3.69
N LYS A 57 -8.23 2.76 4.98
CA LYS A 57 -8.47 3.71 6.07
C LYS A 57 -7.58 4.96 5.92
N ALA A 58 -6.28 4.78 5.72
CA ALA A 58 -5.34 5.89 5.55
C ALA A 58 -5.69 6.75 4.33
N ASN A 59 -6.10 6.13 3.22
CA ASN A 59 -6.52 6.85 2.02
C ASN A 59 -7.80 7.69 2.24
N ASN A 60 -8.80 7.11 2.90
CA ASN A 60 -10.05 7.82 3.21
C ASN A 60 -9.83 8.96 4.21
N GLU A 61 -8.93 8.75 5.19
CA GLU A 61 -8.54 9.78 6.15
C GLU A 61 -7.81 10.94 5.48
N LEU A 62 -6.86 10.65 4.58
CA LEU A 62 -6.18 11.66 3.78
C LEU A 62 -7.19 12.49 2.98
N GLN A 63 -8.09 11.82 2.24
CA GLN A 63 -9.11 12.50 1.42
C GLN A 63 -10.04 13.38 2.28
N LYS A 64 -10.44 12.90 3.46
CA LYS A 64 -11.27 13.66 4.40
C LYS A 64 -10.52 14.90 4.92
N ASN A 65 -9.26 14.74 5.31
CA ASN A 65 -8.45 15.82 5.86
C ASN A 65 -8.12 16.88 4.80
N GLU A 66 -7.88 16.49 3.55
CA GLU A 66 -7.76 17.41 2.42
C GLU A 66 -9.07 18.19 2.19
N ALA A 67 -10.21 17.50 2.15
CA ALA A 67 -11.51 18.14 1.96
C ALA A 67 -11.89 19.10 3.10
N ALA A 68 -11.44 18.82 4.32
CA ALA A 68 -11.65 19.66 5.49
C ALA A 68 -10.69 20.87 5.57
N GLY A 69 -9.74 20.99 4.64
CA GLY A 69 -8.74 22.07 4.66
C GLY A 69 -7.75 21.95 5.82
N ALA A 70 -7.37 20.73 6.20
CA ALA A 70 -6.37 20.49 7.23
C ALA A 70 -5.03 21.18 6.88
N ALA A 71 -4.23 21.48 7.90
CA ALA A 71 -2.94 22.12 7.71
C ALA A 71 -2.00 21.26 6.85
N ALA A 72 -1.15 21.91 6.05
CA ALA A 72 -0.26 21.23 5.10
C ALA A 72 0.66 20.18 5.75
N HIS A 73 1.09 20.40 7.00
CA HIS A 73 1.90 19.42 7.72
C HIS A 73 1.12 18.12 8.01
N ILE A 74 -0.16 18.22 8.35
CA ILE A 74 -1.04 17.07 8.62
C ILE A 74 -1.26 16.27 7.33
N ILE A 75 -1.52 16.94 6.21
CA ILE A 75 -1.66 16.30 4.89
C ILE A 75 -0.36 15.57 4.53
N THR A 76 0.79 16.21 4.75
CA THR A 76 2.11 15.61 4.49
C THR A 76 2.36 14.37 5.34
N GLU A 77 1.97 14.38 6.61
CA GLU A 77 2.08 13.21 7.49
C GLU A 77 1.15 12.06 7.04
N ASN A 78 -0.09 12.38 6.67
CA ASN A 78 -1.04 11.39 6.14
C ASN A 78 -0.54 10.77 4.83
N ILE A 79 0.06 11.56 3.94
CA ILE A 79 0.69 11.07 2.71
C ILE A 79 1.82 10.10 3.03
N LYS A 80 2.71 10.46 3.96
CA LYS A 80 3.81 9.58 4.39
C LYS A 80 3.29 8.27 4.98
N MET A 81 2.23 8.32 5.77
CA MET A 81 1.60 7.14 6.34
C MET A 81 1.00 6.24 5.25
N LEU A 82 0.26 6.81 4.31
CA LEU A 82 -0.29 6.06 3.17
C LEU A 82 0.82 5.42 2.32
N GLN A 83 1.88 6.19 2.00
CA GLN A 83 3.05 5.70 1.28
C GLN A 83 3.71 4.53 2.01
N PHE A 84 3.87 4.63 3.34
CA PHE A 84 4.40 3.56 4.16
C PHE A 84 3.55 2.28 4.06
N HIS A 85 2.22 2.40 4.16
CA HIS A 85 1.33 1.24 4.05
C HIS A 85 1.37 0.59 2.66
N VAL A 86 1.46 1.38 1.59
CA VAL A 86 1.55 0.85 0.21
C VAL A 86 2.92 0.21 -0.04
N ALA A 87 4.01 0.82 0.40
CA ALA A 87 5.35 0.27 0.20
C ALA A 87 5.53 -1.07 0.92
N THR A 88 5.11 -1.14 2.19
CA THR A 88 5.21 -2.36 3.01
C THR A 88 4.21 -3.46 2.62
N LEU A 89 3.25 -3.17 1.73
CA LEU A 89 2.43 -4.20 1.09
C LEU A 89 3.23 -5.02 0.07
N VAL A 90 4.15 -4.35 -0.65
CA VAL A 90 4.96 -4.96 -1.71
C VAL A 90 6.25 -5.53 -1.16
N ASP A 91 6.94 -4.75 -0.32
CA ASP A 91 8.20 -5.15 0.30
C ASP A 91 8.24 -4.69 1.76
N ASN A 92 8.12 -5.67 2.66
CA ASN A 92 8.13 -5.43 4.10
C ASN A 92 9.55 -5.47 4.71
N ASP A 93 10.62 -5.71 3.95
CA ASP A 93 12.00 -5.77 4.47
C ASP A 93 12.89 -4.67 3.87
N MET A 94 12.28 -3.59 3.40
CA MET A 94 12.96 -2.45 2.81
C MET A 94 13.94 -1.80 3.82
N PRO A 95 15.25 -1.67 3.48
CA PRO A 95 16.25 -1.09 4.38
C PRO A 95 15.91 0.35 4.76
N GLY A 96 15.92 0.64 6.07
CA GLY A 96 15.65 1.99 6.59
C GLY A 96 14.16 2.33 6.79
N MET A 97 13.24 1.42 6.46
CA MET A 97 11.81 1.56 6.79
C MET A 97 11.44 0.66 7.98
N PRO A 98 10.56 1.11 8.89
CA PRO A 98 10.08 0.26 9.97
C PRO A 98 9.25 -0.91 9.40
N ARG A 99 9.42 -2.10 9.95
CA ARG A 99 8.68 -3.28 9.49
C ARG A 99 7.20 -3.16 9.90
N TYR A 100 6.28 -3.44 8.98
CA TYR A 100 4.89 -3.66 9.36
C TYR A 100 4.80 -5.03 10.06
N ILE A 101 4.53 -5.00 11.35
CA ILE A 101 4.33 -6.19 12.18
C ILE A 101 2.89 -6.15 12.68
N VAL A 102 2.12 -7.19 12.34
CA VAL A 102 0.81 -7.41 12.95
C VAL A 102 1.05 -7.89 14.39
N TYR A 103 0.85 -7.02 15.37
CA TYR A 103 0.93 -7.37 16.80
C TYR A 103 -0.27 -8.23 17.25
N LEU A 104 -0.45 -9.41 16.66
CA LEU A 104 -1.48 -10.37 17.09
C LEU A 104 -0.96 -11.54 17.93
N CYS A 105 0.33 -11.58 18.28
CA CYS A 105 0.79 -12.49 19.33
C CYS A 105 2.06 -11.96 20.01
N LYS A 106 1.88 -11.09 21.01
CA LYS A 106 2.87 -10.92 22.09
C LYS A 106 2.23 -11.33 23.41
N HIS A 107 2.15 -12.65 23.61
CA HIS A 107 2.26 -13.27 24.93
C HIS A 107 3.45 -14.23 24.87
#